data_AF-A0A1V3XSR4-F1
#
_entry.id   AF-A0A1V3XSR4-F1
#
_cell.length_a   1.000
_cell.length_b   1.000
_cell.length_c   1.000
_cell.angle_alpha   90.00
_cell.angle_beta   90.00
_cell.angle_gamma   90.00
#
_symmetry.space_group_name_H-M   'P 1'
#
loop_
_entity.id
_entity.type
_entity.pdbx_description
1 polymer ?
#
loop_
_entity_poly.entity_id
_entity_poly.type
_entity_poly.pdbx_seq_one_letter_code
_entity_poly.pdbx_strand_id
1 'polypeptide(L)'
;MLAVTIKAGRFPSSSTLTALESSGGALAEQRRLLGAALDRHSHFRQRLQSALQGQAGDAALAAHDGNRKLWEAHEDLYGPAADAVTNAVGELRRLQTMLQDLIDDKEPAFQAALDRGDHVAAQSILAAAAGEADTIVDEHAANAEGHIKAVNFEAPLPLGPAPSEGPKPKPPGGKQKHDKWSGSSQPAEGSSAKWSEDGDAGLDGAAAEGNGGDQHDKWALTGLIPVR
;
A
#
# COMPACT_ATOMS: atom_id res chain seq x y z
N MET A 1 -17.01 28.93 15.88
CA MET A 1 -15.60 29.15 16.32
C MET A 1 -15.07 27.88 16.96
N LEU A 2 -15.77 27.36 17.97
CA LEU A 2 -15.51 26.08 18.62
C LEU A 2 -15.17 24.94 17.63
N ALA A 3 -16.03 24.67 16.65
CA ALA A 3 -15.77 23.66 15.62
C ALA A 3 -14.41 23.78 14.90
N VAL A 4 -13.93 25.00 14.63
CA VAL A 4 -12.63 25.23 13.98
C VAL A 4 -11.48 24.90 14.93
N THR A 5 -11.57 25.34 16.19
CA THR A 5 -10.56 25.07 17.21
C THR A 5 -10.46 23.59 17.58
N ILE A 6 -11.59 22.87 17.63
CA ILE A 6 -11.59 21.43 17.90
C ILE A 6 -10.99 20.66 16.71
N LYS A 7 -11.32 21.01 15.47
CA LYS A 7 -10.80 20.31 14.28
C LYS A 7 -9.31 20.58 14.02
N ALA A 8 -8.81 21.78 14.32
CA ALA A 8 -7.41 22.16 14.09
C ALA A 8 -6.42 21.19 14.77
N GLY A 9 -5.56 20.55 13.98
CA GLY A 9 -4.53 19.61 14.45
C GLY A 9 -5.04 18.27 15.02
N ARG A 10 -6.36 18.02 15.04
CA ARG A 10 -7.00 16.85 15.65
C ARG A 10 -7.79 15.98 14.67
N PHE A 11 -8.36 16.58 13.63
CA PHE A 11 -9.10 15.85 12.61
C PHE A 11 -8.14 15.21 11.58
N PRO A 12 -8.18 13.89 11.35
CA PRO A 12 -7.51 13.27 10.22
C PRO A 12 -8.00 13.87 8.89
N SER A 13 -7.09 14.15 7.97
CA SER A 13 -7.45 14.67 6.65
C SER A 13 -8.06 13.57 5.77
N SER A 14 -9.02 13.92 4.90
CA SER A 14 -9.61 12.95 3.96
C SER A 14 -8.56 12.33 3.04
N SER A 15 -7.54 13.09 2.64
CA SER A 15 -6.42 12.58 1.83
C SER A 15 -5.58 11.55 2.58
N THR A 16 -5.33 11.74 3.88
CA THR A 16 -4.62 10.75 4.72
C THR A 16 -5.43 9.45 4.82
N LEU A 17 -6.75 9.55 5.05
CA LEU A 17 -7.61 8.37 5.10
C LEU A 17 -7.66 7.63 3.75
N THR A 18 -7.86 8.33 2.64
CA THR A 18 -7.83 7.73 1.29
C THR A 18 -6.48 7.09 0.95
N ALA A 19 -5.36 7.69 1.37
CA ALA A 19 -4.03 7.11 1.18
C ALA A 19 -3.84 5.80 1.98
N LEU A 20 -4.26 5.77 3.24
CA LEU A 20 -4.25 4.56 4.07
C LEU A 20 -5.17 3.47 3.50
N GLU A 21 -6.39 3.82 3.10
CA GLU A 21 -7.35 2.90 2.47
C GLU A 21 -6.80 2.31 1.17
N SER A 22 -6.15 3.12 0.33
CA SER A 22 -5.47 2.68 -0.88
C SER A 22 -4.30 1.73 -0.57
N SER A 23 -3.53 1.99 0.48
CA SER A 23 -2.46 1.09 0.95
C SER A 23 -3.01 -0.26 1.42
N GLY A 24 -4.09 -0.27 2.21
CA GLY A 24 -4.76 -1.50 2.66
C GLY A 24 -5.31 -2.31 1.48
N GLY A 25 -5.94 -1.63 0.51
CA GLY A 25 -6.40 -2.24 -0.74
C GLY A 25 -5.26 -2.84 -1.58
N ALA A 26 -4.12 -2.15 -1.68
CA ALA A 26 -2.94 -2.66 -2.39
C ALA A 26 -2.35 -3.91 -1.73
N LEU A 27 -2.30 -3.97 -0.39
CA LEU A 27 -1.87 -5.16 0.35
C LEU A 27 -2.82 -6.35 0.10
N ALA A 28 -4.14 -6.12 0.16
CA ALA A 28 -5.15 -7.14 -0.13
C ALA A 28 -5.09 -7.66 -1.59
N GLU A 29 -4.87 -6.77 -2.56
CA GLU A 29 -4.69 -7.13 -3.96
C GLU A 29 -3.39 -7.92 -4.19
N GLN A 30 -2.29 -7.51 -3.55
CA GLN A 30 -1.02 -8.24 -3.62
C GLN A 30 -1.14 -9.66 -3.04
N ARG A 31 -1.89 -9.83 -1.94
CA ARG A 31 -2.26 -11.16 -1.43
C ARG A 31 -2.99 -11.98 -2.50
N ARG A 32 -4.04 -11.40 -3.10
CA ARG A 32 -4.87 -12.07 -4.12
C ARG A 32 -4.06 -12.48 -5.36
N LEU A 33 -3.13 -11.64 -5.79
CA LEU A 33 -2.23 -11.92 -6.92
C LEU A 33 -1.22 -13.03 -6.60
N LEU A 34 -0.70 -13.08 -5.36
CA LEU A 34 0.18 -14.16 -4.89
C LEU A 34 -0.56 -15.50 -4.80
N GLY A 35 -1.76 -15.54 -4.20
CA GLY A 35 -2.58 -16.77 -4.16
C GLY A 35 -2.87 -17.29 -5.57
N ALA A 36 -3.28 -16.41 -6.49
CA ALA A 36 -3.49 -16.77 -7.89
C ALA A 36 -2.19 -17.18 -8.63
N ALA A 37 -1.01 -16.77 -8.15
CA ALA A 37 0.27 -17.26 -8.66
C ALA A 37 0.61 -18.65 -8.08
N LEU A 38 0.36 -18.87 -6.79
CA LEU A 38 0.54 -20.16 -6.09
C LEU A 38 -0.34 -21.28 -6.66
N ASP A 39 -1.60 -20.98 -6.98
CA ASP A 39 -2.51 -21.92 -7.66
C ASP A 39 -1.95 -22.35 -9.02
N ARG A 40 -1.54 -21.38 -9.85
CA ARG A 40 -0.95 -21.64 -11.18
C ARG A 40 0.37 -22.41 -11.06
N HIS A 41 1.21 -22.05 -10.09
CA HIS A 41 2.48 -22.71 -9.82
C HIS A 41 2.26 -24.18 -9.41
N SER A 42 1.28 -24.43 -8.54
CA SER A 42 0.89 -25.79 -8.11
C SER A 42 0.30 -26.62 -9.25
N HIS A 43 -0.52 -26.02 -10.13
CA HIS A 43 -1.12 -26.70 -11.29
C HIS A 43 -0.07 -27.33 -12.22
N PHE A 44 1.08 -26.68 -12.43
CA PHE A 44 2.14 -27.20 -13.31
C PHE A 44 3.07 -28.23 -12.64
N ARG A 45 3.01 -28.40 -11.31
CA ARG A 45 3.97 -29.23 -10.54
C ARG A 45 4.02 -30.70 -10.98
N GLN A 46 2.89 -31.31 -11.29
CA GLN A 46 2.85 -32.70 -11.78
C GLN A 46 3.46 -32.82 -13.18
N ARG A 47 3.17 -31.87 -14.08
CA ARG A 47 3.73 -31.83 -15.44
C ARG A 47 5.24 -31.61 -15.42
N LEU A 48 5.74 -30.76 -14.51
CA LEU A 48 7.17 -30.56 -14.29
C LEU A 48 7.85 -31.87 -13.87
N GLN A 49 7.23 -32.61 -12.92
CA GLN A 49 7.75 -33.88 -12.44
C GLN A 49 7.77 -34.98 -13.51
N SER A 50 6.78 -35.03 -14.40
CA SER A 50 6.78 -36.00 -15.51
C SER A 50 7.79 -35.66 -16.61
N ALA A 51 8.16 -34.39 -16.77
CA ALA A 51 9.08 -33.92 -17.81
C ALA A 51 10.57 -33.95 -17.38
N LEU A 52 10.84 -33.88 -16.07
CA LEU A 52 12.19 -33.82 -15.50
C LEU A 52 12.67 -35.20 -15.05
N GLN A 53 13.91 -35.56 -15.38
CA GLN A 53 14.53 -36.84 -15.00
C GLN A 53 15.96 -36.64 -14.48
N GLY A 54 16.35 -37.49 -13.52
CA GLY A 54 17.67 -37.49 -12.91
C GLY A 54 17.93 -36.29 -11.98
N GLN A 55 19.15 -36.25 -11.42
CA GLN A 55 19.53 -35.35 -10.32
C GLN A 55 19.29 -33.85 -10.60
N ALA A 56 19.45 -33.40 -11.86
CA ALA A 56 19.15 -32.01 -12.24
C ALA A 56 17.64 -31.72 -12.24
N GLY A 57 16.82 -32.73 -12.57
CA GLY A 57 15.38 -32.67 -12.45
C GLY A 57 14.91 -32.60 -11.00
N ASP A 58 15.47 -33.46 -10.14
CA ASP A 58 15.18 -33.48 -8.70
C ASP A 58 15.52 -32.13 -8.04
N ALA A 59 16.66 -31.52 -8.42
CA ALA A 59 17.05 -30.19 -7.95
C ALA A 59 16.08 -29.09 -8.41
N ALA A 60 15.59 -29.14 -9.66
CA ALA A 60 14.61 -28.19 -10.17
C ALA A 60 13.22 -28.36 -9.50
N LEU A 61 12.81 -29.60 -9.17
CA LEU A 61 11.60 -29.86 -8.39
C LEU A 61 11.72 -29.35 -6.95
N ALA A 62 12.87 -29.55 -6.32
CA ALA A 62 13.15 -29.01 -4.99
C ALA A 62 13.15 -27.48 -4.96
N ALA A 63 13.71 -26.82 -5.99
CA ALA A 63 13.67 -25.37 -6.15
C ALA A 63 12.24 -24.85 -6.37
N HIS A 64 11.42 -25.54 -7.18
CA HIS A 64 10.00 -25.24 -7.32
C HIS A 64 9.27 -25.36 -5.97
N ASP A 65 9.42 -26.46 -5.26
CA ASP A 65 8.75 -26.67 -3.96
C ASP A 65 9.24 -25.68 -2.88
N GLY A 66 10.49 -25.21 -2.98
CA GLY A 66 11.04 -24.11 -2.17
C GLY A 66 10.42 -22.76 -2.49
N ASN A 67 10.33 -22.39 -3.77
CA ASN A 67 9.69 -21.14 -4.21
C ASN A 67 8.21 -21.08 -3.79
N ARG A 68 7.49 -22.21 -3.87
CA ARG A 68 6.10 -22.29 -3.39
C ARG A 68 6.00 -21.90 -1.91
N LYS A 69 6.82 -22.52 -1.05
CA LYS A 69 6.82 -22.22 0.40
C LYS A 69 7.20 -20.78 0.72
N LEU A 70 8.13 -20.20 -0.06
CA LEU A 70 8.51 -18.79 0.08
C LEU A 70 7.34 -17.87 -0.25
N TRP A 71 6.62 -18.14 -1.34
CA TRP A 71 5.46 -17.34 -1.75
C TRP A 71 4.24 -17.54 -0.83
N GLU A 72 4.02 -18.74 -0.30
CA GLU A 72 3.02 -19.01 0.75
C GLU A 72 3.30 -18.16 1.99
N ALA A 73 4.54 -18.20 2.50
CA ALA A 73 4.97 -17.38 3.63
C ALA A 73 4.87 -15.86 3.35
N HIS A 74 5.05 -15.42 2.11
CA HIS A 74 4.82 -14.02 1.73
C HIS A 74 3.32 -13.68 1.70
N GLU A 75 2.47 -14.52 1.11
CA GLU A 75 1.01 -14.31 1.06
C GLU A 75 0.42 -14.14 2.48
N ASP A 76 0.85 -15.00 3.41
CA ASP A 76 0.42 -14.99 4.81
C ASP A 76 0.75 -13.68 5.55
N LEU A 77 1.72 -12.87 5.07
CA LEU A 77 2.03 -11.55 5.64
C LEU A 77 1.11 -10.44 5.13
N TYR A 78 0.70 -10.49 3.85
CA TYR A 78 -0.11 -9.43 3.23
C TYR A 78 -1.53 -9.35 3.79
N GLY A 79 -2.11 -10.47 4.21
CA GLY A 79 -3.44 -10.52 4.82
C GLY A 79 -3.54 -9.71 6.12
N PRO A 80 -2.82 -10.12 7.19
CA PRO A 80 -2.80 -9.38 8.46
C PRO A 80 -2.40 -7.91 8.30
N ALA A 81 -1.52 -7.58 7.35
CA ALA A 81 -1.14 -6.20 7.07
C ALA A 81 -2.31 -5.38 6.48
N ALA A 82 -3.06 -5.94 5.54
CA ALA A 82 -4.27 -5.29 5.01
C ALA A 82 -5.34 -5.10 6.10
N ASP A 83 -5.53 -6.11 6.96
CA ASP A 83 -6.47 -6.04 8.09
C ASP A 83 -6.04 -4.97 9.11
N ALA A 84 -4.75 -4.88 9.44
CA ALA A 84 -4.23 -3.85 10.35
C ALA A 84 -4.42 -2.43 9.82
N VAL A 85 -4.17 -2.19 8.53
CA VAL A 85 -4.44 -0.88 7.90
C VAL A 85 -5.93 -0.58 7.91
N THR A 86 -6.79 -1.56 7.64
CA THR A 86 -8.25 -1.42 7.69
C THR A 86 -8.74 -1.06 9.10
N ASN A 87 -8.21 -1.71 10.14
CA ASN A 87 -8.54 -1.42 11.53
C ASN A 87 -8.04 -0.01 11.96
N ALA A 88 -6.83 0.38 11.57
CA ALA A 88 -6.28 1.71 11.84
C ALA A 88 -7.12 2.83 11.18
N VAL A 89 -7.55 2.64 9.93
CA VAL A 89 -8.52 3.54 9.26
C VAL A 89 -9.85 3.58 10.01
N GLY A 90 -10.32 2.43 10.51
CA GLY A 90 -11.52 2.34 11.35
C GLY A 90 -11.45 3.22 12.60
N GLU A 91 -10.34 3.18 13.33
CA GLU A 91 -10.09 4.03 14.50
C GLU A 91 -10.04 5.52 14.13
N LEU A 92 -9.35 5.90 13.04
CA LEU A 92 -9.29 7.30 12.59
C LEU A 92 -10.65 7.84 12.11
N ARG A 93 -11.51 6.98 11.53
CA ARG A 93 -12.90 7.34 11.19
C ARG A 93 -13.78 7.48 12.44
N ARG A 94 -13.62 6.61 13.46
CA ARG A 94 -14.29 6.74 14.77
C ARG A 94 -13.92 8.05 15.46
N LEU A 95 -12.64 8.41 15.44
CA LEU A 95 -12.14 9.69 15.91
C LEU A 95 -12.83 10.88 15.23
N GLN A 96 -12.98 10.87 13.89
CA GLN A 96 -13.71 11.93 13.18
C GLN A 96 -15.16 12.05 13.64
N THR A 97 -15.86 10.92 13.83
CA THR A 97 -17.24 10.90 14.35
C THR A 97 -17.30 11.47 15.76
N MET A 98 -16.48 10.98 16.70
CA MET A 98 -16.52 11.42 18.10
C MET A 98 -16.13 12.90 18.27
N LEU A 99 -15.19 13.41 17.48
CA LEU A 99 -14.88 14.84 17.46
C LEU A 99 -16.02 15.69 16.87
N GLN A 100 -16.82 15.15 15.95
CA GLN A 100 -18.00 15.83 15.42
C GLN A 100 -19.16 15.80 16.43
N ASP A 101 -19.42 14.65 17.07
CA ASP A 101 -20.41 14.52 18.14
C ASP A 101 -20.10 15.47 19.31
N LEU A 102 -18.82 15.61 19.68
CA LEU A 102 -18.36 16.56 20.69
C LEU A 102 -18.60 18.03 20.30
N ILE A 103 -18.41 18.37 19.02
CA ILE A 103 -18.74 19.71 18.50
C ILE A 103 -20.24 19.94 18.63
N ASP A 104 -21.06 18.98 18.20
CA ASP A 104 -22.51 19.12 18.13
C ASP A 104 -23.17 19.17 19.53
N ASP A 105 -22.59 18.50 20.53
CA ASP A 105 -22.96 18.63 21.95
C ASP A 105 -22.62 20.00 22.55
N LYS A 106 -21.43 20.53 22.25
CA LYS A 106 -20.88 21.71 22.94
C LYS A 106 -21.20 23.06 22.24
N GLU A 107 -21.41 23.08 20.92
CA GLU A 107 -21.68 24.32 20.15
C GLU A 107 -22.96 25.05 20.60
N PRO A 108 -24.09 24.40 20.94
CA PRO A 108 -25.29 25.10 21.44
C PRO A 108 -25.05 25.89 22.73
N ALA A 109 -24.31 25.31 23.68
CA ALA A 109 -23.96 25.97 24.93
C ALA A 109 -22.93 27.11 24.72
N PHE A 110 -21.95 26.88 23.85
CA PHE A 110 -20.95 27.87 23.46
C PHE A 110 -21.59 29.09 22.78
N GLN A 111 -22.48 28.88 21.81
CA GLN A 111 -23.18 29.96 21.11
C GLN A 111 -24.10 30.72 22.08
N ALA A 112 -24.84 30.03 22.94
CA ALA A 112 -25.69 30.68 23.95
C ALA A 112 -24.91 31.51 24.99
N ALA A 113 -23.63 31.23 25.22
CA ALA A 113 -22.75 32.08 26.04
C ALA A 113 -22.31 33.32 25.27
N LEU A 114 -21.93 33.19 23.99
CA LEU A 114 -21.59 34.31 23.11
C LEU A 114 -22.76 35.28 22.92
N ASP A 115 -23.98 34.78 22.70
CA ASP A 115 -25.19 35.58 22.49
C ASP A 115 -25.56 36.43 23.72
N ARG A 116 -25.13 36.02 24.92
CA ARG A 116 -25.28 36.78 26.18
C ARG A 116 -24.13 37.74 26.46
N GLY A 117 -23.08 37.76 25.63
CA GLY A 117 -21.83 38.48 25.89
C GLY A 117 -20.95 37.85 26.98
N ASP A 118 -21.23 36.61 27.41
CA ASP A 118 -20.45 35.92 28.43
C ASP A 118 -19.24 35.21 27.79
N HIS A 119 -18.23 36.02 27.45
CA HIS A 119 -17.00 35.53 26.86
C HIS A 119 -16.19 34.61 27.80
N VAL A 120 -16.37 34.72 29.12
CA VAL A 120 -15.69 33.86 30.11
C VAL A 120 -16.30 32.46 30.08
N ALA A 121 -17.63 32.35 30.10
CA ALA A 121 -18.30 31.06 29.95
C ALA A 121 -18.00 30.43 28.58
N ALA A 122 -18.01 31.21 27.50
CA ALA A 122 -17.68 30.72 26.16
C ALA A 122 -16.24 30.17 26.07
N GLN A 123 -15.25 30.87 26.67
CA GLN A 123 -13.87 30.38 26.75
C GLN A 123 -13.73 29.14 27.63
N SER A 124 -14.48 29.04 28.74
CA SER A 124 -14.50 27.87 29.60
C SER A 124 -15.03 26.62 28.87
N ILE A 125 -16.13 26.76 28.12
CA ILE A 125 -16.69 25.69 27.28
C ILE A 125 -15.69 25.26 26.20
N LEU A 126 -15.05 26.22 25.52
CA LEU A 126 -14.02 25.97 24.51
C LEU A 126 -12.82 25.19 25.08
N ALA A 127 -12.32 25.58 26.26
CA ALA A 127 -11.19 24.93 26.91
C ALA A 127 -11.52 23.51 27.38
N ALA A 128 -12.71 23.30 27.95
CA ALA A 128 -13.19 21.98 28.35
C ALA A 128 -13.32 21.04 27.14
N ALA A 129 -13.97 21.50 26.07
CA ALA A 129 -14.14 20.71 24.85
C ALA A 129 -12.81 20.44 24.13
N ALA A 130 -11.82 21.35 24.20
CA ALA A 130 -10.49 21.08 23.68
C ALA A 130 -9.76 19.97 24.44
N GLY A 131 -9.85 19.94 25.78
CA GLY A 131 -9.24 18.86 26.59
C GLY A 131 -9.93 17.51 26.41
N GLU A 132 -11.25 17.50 26.22
CA GLU A 132 -12.02 16.31 25.86
C GLU A 132 -11.60 15.80 24.45
N ALA A 133 -11.47 16.70 23.48
CA ALA A 133 -10.98 16.39 22.13
C ALA A 133 -9.54 15.84 22.13
N ASP A 134 -8.62 16.41 22.92
CA ASP A 134 -7.25 15.89 23.04
C ASP A 134 -7.24 14.46 23.61
N THR A 135 -8.09 14.16 24.60
CA THR A 135 -8.23 12.80 25.17
C THR A 135 -8.70 11.79 24.11
N ILE A 136 -9.71 12.15 23.31
CA ILE A 136 -10.25 11.30 22.23
C ILE A 136 -9.18 11.07 21.14
N VAL A 137 -8.40 12.10 20.79
CA VAL A 137 -7.29 11.99 19.83
C VAL A 137 -6.22 11.02 20.33
N ASP A 138 -5.76 11.18 21.58
CA ASP A 138 -4.67 10.36 22.12
C ASP A 138 -5.07 8.87 22.20
N GLU A 139 -6.32 8.54 22.56
CA GLU A 139 -6.82 7.17 22.58
C GLU A 139 -6.86 6.54 21.17
N HIS A 140 -7.56 7.18 20.22
CA HIS A 140 -7.72 6.60 18.88
C HIS A 140 -6.43 6.63 18.05
N ALA A 141 -5.54 7.60 18.27
CA ALA A 141 -4.20 7.59 17.68
C ALA A 141 -3.38 6.40 18.18
N ALA A 142 -3.39 6.13 19.49
CA ALA A 142 -2.69 4.99 20.07
C ALA A 142 -3.27 3.64 19.60
N ASN A 143 -4.59 3.52 19.47
CA ASN A 143 -5.23 2.32 18.91
C ASN A 143 -4.87 2.09 17.44
N ALA A 144 -4.95 3.14 16.61
CA ALA A 144 -4.58 3.08 15.20
C ALA A 144 -3.09 2.70 15.01
N GLU A 145 -2.19 3.30 15.77
CA GLU A 145 -0.76 2.97 15.76
C GLU A 145 -0.52 1.53 16.25
N GLY A 146 -1.24 1.11 17.29
CA GLY A 146 -1.18 -0.25 17.85
C GLY A 146 -1.54 -1.32 16.83
N HIS A 147 -2.57 -1.11 16.00
CA HIS A 147 -2.93 -2.02 14.92
C HIS A 147 -1.79 -2.22 13.91
N ILE A 148 -1.16 -1.13 13.47
CA ILE A 148 -0.04 -1.19 12.51
C ILE A 148 1.19 -1.87 13.13
N LYS A 149 1.58 -1.46 14.35
CA LYS A 149 2.74 -2.02 15.06
C LYS A 149 2.61 -3.51 15.36
N ALA A 150 1.40 -4.00 15.66
CA ALA A 150 1.16 -5.40 16.01
C ALA A 150 1.52 -6.40 14.91
N VAL A 151 1.49 -5.99 13.63
CA VAL A 151 1.78 -6.88 12.50
C VAL A 151 3.25 -6.89 12.11
N ASN A 152 4.02 -5.85 12.46
CA ASN A 152 5.44 -5.70 12.12
C ASN A 152 5.73 -6.06 10.64
N PHE A 153 4.90 -5.54 9.73
CA PHE A 153 4.96 -5.88 8.31
C PHE A 153 6.16 -5.20 7.64
N GLU A 154 7.15 -6.01 7.27
CA GLU A 154 8.18 -5.63 6.30
C GLU A 154 7.80 -6.24 4.96
N ALA A 155 7.56 -5.40 3.95
CA ALA A 155 7.18 -5.88 2.62
C ALA A 155 8.29 -6.78 2.06
N PRO A 156 8.04 -8.07 1.77
CA PRO A 156 9.08 -8.94 1.24
C PRO A 156 9.54 -8.38 -0.11
N LEU A 157 10.78 -7.88 -0.14
CA LEU A 157 11.41 -7.41 -1.37
C LEU A 157 11.27 -8.51 -2.43
N PRO A 158 11.01 -8.15 -3.71
CA PRO A 158 11.00 -9.12 -4.78
C PRO A 158 12.43 -9.63 -4.98
N LEU A 159 12.77 -10.68 -4.23
CA LEU A 159 13.86 -11.59 -4.52
C LEU A 159 13.51 -12.24 -5.85
N GLY A 160 13.93 -11.59 -6.93
CA GLY A 160 14.04 -12.21 -8.23
C GLY A 160 14.79 -13.54 -8.09
N PRO A 161 14.52 -14.52 -8.96
CA PRO A 161 15.03 -15.88 -8.80
C PRO A 161 16.51 -15.84 -8.47
N ALA A 162 16.88 -16.41 -7.32
CA ALA A 162 18.24 -16.33 -6.79
C ALA A 162 19.21 -16.66 -7.93
N PRO A 163 20.20 -15.80 -8.21
CA PRO A 163 21.03 -15.94 -9.40
C PRO A 163 21.62 -17.34 -9.38
N SER A 164 21.28 -18.15 -10.39
CA SER A 164 21.82 -19.49 -10.44
C SER A 164 23.34 -19.36 -10.46
N GLU A 165 24.03 -20.14 -9.63
CA GLU A 165 25.47 -20.30 -9.77
C GLU A 165 25.72 -21.00 -11.10
N GLY A 166 25.79 -20.19 -12.16
CA GLY A 166 26.06 -20.64 -13.52
C GLY A 166 27.38 -21.42 -13.54
N PRO A 167 27.52 -22.42 -14.43
CA PRO A 167 28.73 -23.23 -14.48
C PRO A 167 29.97 -22.35 -14.58
N LYS A 168 30.90 -22.50 -13.63
CA LYS A 168 32.15 -21.72 -13.58
C LYS A 168 32.81 -21.70 -14.97
N PRO A 169 33.20 -20.52 -15.48
CA PRO A 169 33.68 -20.39 -16.86
C PRO A 169 34.93 -21.25 -17.07
N LYS A 170 34.86 -22.15 -18.05
CA LYS A 170 35.97 -23.01 -18.46
C LYS A 170 37.03 -22.14 -19.17
N PRO A 171 38.34 -22.31 -18.91
CA PRO A 171 39.37 -21.47 -19.50
C PRO A 171 39.44 -21.60 -21.04
N PRO A 172 39.92 -20.57 -21.76
CA PRO A 172 39.80 -20.50 -23.21
C PRO A 172 40.79 -21.44 -23.91
N GLY A 173 40.29 -22.34 -24.74
CA GLY A 173 41.13 -23.19 -25.58
C GLY A 173 40.34 -24.05 -26.58
N GLY A 174 40.76 -24.04 -27.84
CA GLY A 174 40.30 -24.99 -28.88
C GLY A 174 39.44 -24.35 -29.97
N LYS A 175 40.01 -24.24 -31.18
CA LYS A 175 39.28 -23.88 -32.41
C LYS A 175 38.49 -25.09 -32.90
N GLN A 176 37.26 -24.92 -33.35
CA GLN A 176 36.69 -25.81 -34.36
C GLN A 176 35.79 -25.04 -35.34
N LYS A 177 35.60 -25.62 -36.53
CA LYS A 177 35.25 -24.96 -37.78
C LYS A 177 33.91 -25.49 -38.32
N HIS A 178 33.15 -24.61 -39.00
CA HIS A 178 32.14 -24.94 -40.01
C HIS A 178 30.87 -25.69 -39.48
N ASP A 179 29.69 -25.68 -40.13
CA ASP A 179 29.33 -25.34 -41.52
C ASP A 179 27.97 -24.62 -41.68
N LYS A 180 27.61 -24.34 -42.95
CA LYS A 180 26.50 -23.49 -43.45
C LYS A 180 25.42 -24.31 -44.19
N TRP A 181 24.13 -24.16 -43.83
CA TRP A 181 22.96 -24.41 -44.72
C TRP A 181 21.66 -23.85 -44.08
N SER A 182 21.05 -22.71 -44.47
CA SER A 182 20.13 -22.43 -45.60
C SER A 182 18.83 -23.26 -45.69
N GLY A 183 17.67 -22.60 -45.76
CA GLY A 183 16.37 -23.29 -45.97
C GLY A 183 15.14 -22.46 -45.66
N SER A 184 14.72 -21.58 -46.57
CA SER A 184 13.46 -20.84 -46.47
C SER A 184 12.23 -21.74 -46.70
N SER A 185 11.12 -21.46 -46.01
CA SER A 185 9.76 -21.38 -46.58
C SER A 185 8.75 -20.83 -45.56
N GLN A 186 8.34 -19.57 -45.77
CA GLN A 186 7.08 -18.96 -45.32
C GLN A 186 5.91 -19.42 -46.23
N PRO A 187 4.67 -18.90 -46.09
CA PRO A 187 3.81 -18.73 -44.90
C PRO A 187 2.34 -19.18 -45.18
N ALA A 188 1.41 -18.99 -44.22
CA ALA A 188 -0.05 -18.73 -44.34
C ALA A 188 -0.78 -19.26 -43.09
N GLU A 189 -1.87 -18.69 -42.56
CA GLU A 189 -2.59 -17.43 -42.84
C GLU A 189 -3.49 -17.07 -41.64
N GLY A 190 -3.88 -15.79 -41.52
CA GLY A 190 -4.95 -15.33 -40.62
C GLY A 190 -4.57 -15.10 -39.15
N SER A 191 -4.83 -13.94 -38.53
CA SER A 191 -5.38 -12.69 -39.09
C SER A 191 -4.93 -11.47 -38.28
N SER A 192 -5.10 -10.29 -38.87
CA SER A 192 -4.89 -8.93 -38.35
C SER A 192 -5.71 -8.66 -37.06
N ALA A 193 -5.44 -7.61 -36.26
CA ALA A 193 -4.98 -6.28 -36.67
C ALA A 193 -4.12 -5.50 -35.65
N LYS A 194 -3.68 -4.33 -36.12
CA LYS A 194 -2.63 -3.44 -35.62
C LYS A 194 -3.23 -2.04 -35.47
N TRP A 195 -2.96 -1.35 -34.36
CA TRP A 195 -3.14 0.11 -34.25
C TRP A 195 -1.89 0.73 -33.60
N SER A 196 -1.55 1.94 -34.08
CA SER A 196 -0.26 2.59 -33.89
C SER A 196 -0.31 3.78 -32.91
N GLU A 197 0.86 4.38 -32.71
CA GLU A 197 1.19 5.51 -31.84
C GLU A 197 0.53 6.88 -32.20
N ASP A 198 0.79 7.83 -31.28
CA ASP A 198 0.87 9.29 -31.42
C ASP A 198 -0.39 10.18 -31.39
N GLY A 199 -0.27 11.27 -30.61
CA GLY A 199 -1.28 12.31 -30.40
C GLY A 199 -0.87 13.35 -29.34
N ASP A 200 0.10 14.21 -29.66
CA ASP A 200 0.50 15.38 -28.86
C ASP A 200 -0.48 16.56 -29.02
N ALA A 201 -0.77 17.30 -27.93
CA ALA A 201 -1.39 18.63 -27.97
C ALA A 201 -1.41 19.38 -26.60
N GLY A 202 -0.75 20.54 -26.54
CA GLY A 202 -1.35 21.75 -25.94
C GLY A 202 -0.84 22.22 -24.56
N LEU A 203 -0.50 23.52 -24.47
CA LEU A 203 0.02 24.25 -23.30
C LEU A 203 -1.01 25.27 -22.72
N ASP A 204 -0.59 26.00 -21.68
CA ASP A 204 -1.20 27.22 -21.05
C ASP A 204 -2.43 26.94 -20.13
N GLY A 205 -2.70 27.54 -18.96
CA GLY A 205 -2.10 28.54 -18.04
C GLY A 205 -3.14 28.86 -16.94
N ALA A 206 -2.89 29.46 -15.75
CA ALA A 206 -1.67 29.99 -15.13
C ALA A 206 -1.76 29.97 -13.56
N ALA A 207 -1.65 31.13 -12.87
CA ALA A 207 -1.58 31.31 -11.40
C ALA A 207 -2.95 31.69 -10.75
N ALA A 208 -3.16 31.79 -9.42
CA ALA A 208 -2.21 32.04 -8.32
C ALA A 208 -2.64 31.59 -6.90
N GLU A 209 -1.61 31.27 -6.11
CA GLU A 209 -1.35 31.54 -4.67
C GLU A 209 -2.47 31.85 -3.66
N GLY A 210 -2.39 31.18 -2.50
CA GLY A 210 -3.17 31.44 -1.29
C GLY A 210 -2.48 30.92 -0.02
N ASN A 211 -1.46 31.64 0.45
CA ASN A 211 -0.58 31.35 1.61
C ASN A 211 -1.35 30.97 2.90
N GLY A 212 -0.89 29.95 3.65
CA GLY A 212 -1.66 29.36 4.77
C GLY A 212 -0.93 28.63 5.91
N GLY A 213 0.41 28.63 5.97
CA GLY A 213 1.20 28.28 7.17
C GLY A 213 1.41 26.78 7.50
N ASP A 214 2.63 26.47 7.94
CA ASP A 214 3.00 25.17 8.53
C ASP A 214 2.13 24.86 9.76
N GLN A 215 1.16 23.95 9.59
CA GLN A 215 0.62 23.19 10.71
C GLN A 215 1.34 21.84 10.72
N HIS A 216 2.08 21.57 11.78
CA HIS A 216 2.65 20.26 12.02
C HIS A 216 1.50 19.25 12.17
N ASP A 217 1.23 18.48 11.12
CA ASP A 217 0.34 17.33 11.19
C ASP A 217 0.87 16.35 12.23
N LYS A 218 0.18 16.24 13.37
CA LYS A 218 0.39 15.16 14.36
C LYS A 218 0.27 13.76 13.74
N TRP A 219 -0.37 13.67 12.58
CA TRP A 219 -0.61 12.46 11.78
C TRP A 219 0.48 12.15 10.76
N ALA A 220 1.60 12.88 10.76
CA ALA A 220 2.78 12.55 9.98
C ALA A 220 3.40 11.23 10.48
N LEU A 221 2.86 10.11 10.00
CA LEU A 221 3.44 8.77 10.08
C LEU A 221 4.73 8.73 9.25
N THR A 222 5.78 9.36 9.78
CA THR A 222 7.10 9.42 9.15
C THR A 222 7.70 8.02 9.07
N GLY A 223 7.62 7.39 7.89
CA GLY A 223 8.51 6.31 7.50
C GLY A 223 7.90 4.95 7.14
N LEU A 224 6.62 4.85 6.79
CA LEU A 224 6.04 3.57 6.31
C LEU A 224 5.69 3.57 4.82
N ILE A 225 6.30 2.59 4.13
CA ILE A 225 6.10 2.20 2.72
C ILE A 225 6.58 3.23 1.67
N PRO A 226 7.87 3.20 1.27
CA PRO A 226 8.28 3.82 0.01
C PRO A 226 7.68 3.05 -1.17
N VAL A 227 6.63 3.58 -1.78
CA VAL A 227 6.20 3.16 -3.12
C VAL A 227 7.19 3.72 -4.14
N ARG A 228 7.94 2.82 -4.79
CA ARG A 228 8.86 3.10 -5.91
C ARG A 228 8.76 1.98 -6.93
#